data_AF-A0A2E9R2J5-F1
#
_entry.id   AF-A0A2E9R2J5-F1
#
_cell.length_a   1.000
_cell.length_b   1.000
_cell.length_c   1.000
_cell.angle_alpha   90.00
_cell.angle_beta   90.00
_cell.angle_gamma   90.00
#
_symmetry.space_group_name_H-M   'P 1'
#
loop_
_entity.id
_entity.type
_entity.pdbx_description
1 polymer ?
#
loop_
_entity_poly.entity_id
_entity_poly.type
_entity_poly.pdbx_seq_one_letter_code
_entity_poly.pdbx_strand_id
1 'polypeptide(L)'
;MIWKNQFVKSLLLGISVTLALSGCGPVQYTAKYLDATAAIEAAHVENAWKQACYEYYASIRYLQKAMEEAGFSDFEAAANYADKSWKLAVAARNLARERKIKRKYIPVMCQAPPKILKFYKKKKAPKRIRMEKRIVD
;
A
#
# COMPACT_ATOMS: atom_id res chain seq x y z
N MET A 1 20.70 -56.22 18.35
CA MET A 1 19.63 -55.20 18.56
C MET A 1 20.15 -53.76 18.45
N ILE A 2 21.19 -53.49 17.64
CA ILE A 2 21.86 -52.17 17.54
C ILE A 2 21.60 -51.50 16.17
N TRP A 3 21.18 -52.27 15.17
CA TRP A 3 20.95 -51.80 13.80
C TRP A 3 19.64 -51.01 13.60
N LYS A 4 18.62 -51.24 14.44
CA LYS A 4 17.34 -50.51 14.37
C LYS A 4 17.51 -49.01 14.62
N ASN A 5 18.34 -48.63 15.60
CA ASN A 5 18.51 -47.24 16.04
C ASN A 5 19.26 -46.37 15.03
N GLN A 6 20.11 -46.95 14.17
CA GLN A 6 20.82 -46.20 13.13
C GLN A 6 19.91 -45.82 11.96
N PHE A 7 18.93 -46.67 11.65
CA PHE A 7 17.90 -46.36 10.65
C PHE A 7 16.97 -45.24 11.14
N VAL A 8 16.51 -45.26 12.40
CA VAL A 8 15.61 -44.21 12.92
C VAL A 8 16.28 -42.85 13.00
N LYS A 9 17.58 -42.80 13.32
CA LYS A 9 18.36 -41.55 13.36
C LYS A 9 18.52 -40.92 11.98
N SER A 10 18.82 -41.72 10.95
CA SER A 10 18.90 -41.22 9.56
C SER A 10 17.53 -40.79 9.03
N LEU A 11 16.46 -41.48 9.42
CA LEU A 11 15.09 -41.13 9.02
C LEU A 11 14.60 -39.83 9.70
N LEU A 12 14.93 -39.63 10.98
CA LEU A 12 14.66 -38.39 11.72
C LEU A 12 15.48 -37.20 11.19
N LEU A 13 16.74 -37.41 10.80
CA LEU A 13 17.56 -36.39 10.16
C LEU A 13 17.05 -36.02 8.76
N GLY A 14 16.59 -37.00 7.98
CA GLY A 14 16.00 -36.76 6.66
C GLY A 14 14.72 -35.94 6.72
N ILE A 15 13.82 -36.24 7.66
CA ILE A 15 12.55 -35.52 7.86
C ILE A 15 12.79 -34.06 8.25
N SER A 16 13.79 -33.77 9.11
CA SER A 16 14.11 -32.39 9.50
C SER A 16 14.56 -31.50 8.33
N VAL A 17 15.23 -32.07 7.32
CA VAL A 17 15.69 -31.30 6.15
C VAL A 17 14.54 -31.02 5.19
N THR A 18 13.59 -31.94 5.05
CA THR A 18 12.40 -31.73 4.20
C THR A 18 11.47 -30.65 4.75
N LEU A 19 11.33 -30.52 6.08
CA LEU A 19 10.56 -29.43 6.70
C LEU A 19 11.25 -28.06 6.57
N ALA A 20 12.58 -28.01 6.48
CA ALA A 20 13.29 -26.75 6.27
C ALA A 20 13.11 -26.21 4.84
N LEU A 21 12.86 -27.08 3.85
CA LEU A 21 12.58 -26.69 2.46
C LEU A 21 11.08 -26.51 2.17
N SER A 22 10.18 -26.85 3.10
CA SER A 22 8.72 -26.68 2.92
C SER A 22 8.22 -25.23 3.09
N GLY A 23 9.11 -24.24 3.15
CA GLY A 23 8.78 -22.84 2.88
C GLY A 23 8.55 -22.54 1.40
N CYS A 24 8.00 -23.50 0.65
CA CYS A 24 7.61 -23.39 -0.75
C CYS A 24 6.59 -22.25 -0.88
N GLY A 25 6.62 -21.53 -2.00
CA GLY A 25 5.97 -20.23 -2.23
C GLY A 25 4.58 -19.96 -1.60
N PRO A 26 3.64 -20.93 -1.49
CA PRO A 26 2.32 -20.68 -0.89
C PRO A 26 2.36 -20.05 0.50
N VAL A 27 3.24 -20.53 1.40
CA VAL A 27 3.29 -20.04 2.79
C VAL A 27 3.81 -18.61 2.85
N GLN A 28 4.76 -18.26 1.99
CA GLN A 28 5.29 -16.90 1.91
C GLN A 28 4.24 -15.93 1.36
N TYR A 29 3.51 -16.35 0.33
CA TYR A 29 2.41 -15.56 -0.23
C TYR A 29 1.32 -15.30 0.80
N THR A 30 0.85 -16.34 1.53
CA THR A 30 -0.23 -16.17 2.51
C THR A 30 0.17 -15.23 3.63
N ALA A 31 1.41 -15.32 4.14
CA ALA A 31 1.92 -14.38 5.13
C ALA A 31 1.89 -12.92 4.62
N LYS A 32 2.47 -12.68 3.42
CA LYS A 32 2.49 -11.33 2.81
C LYS A 32 1.10 -10.81 2.47
N TYR A 33 0.18 -11.69 2.07
CA TYR A 33 -1.21 -11.34 1.80
C TYR A 33 -1.92 -10.82 3.05
N LEU A 34 -1.73 -11.50 4.19
CA LEU A 34 -2.28 -11.07 5.48
C LEU A 34 -1.69 -9.71 5.93
N ASP A 35 -0.39 -9.51 5.77
CA ASP A 35 0.24 -8.22 6.09
C ASP A 35 -0.28 -7.09 5.19
N ALA A 36 -0.43 -7.35 3.89
CA ALA A 36 -0.94 -6.37 2.92
C ALA A 36 -2.39 -5.99 3.20
N THR A 37 -3.27 -6.96 3.47
CA THR A 37 -4.68 -6.70 3.82
C THR A 37 -4.79 -5.87 5.10
N ALA A 38 -4.05 -6.23 6.16
CA ALA A 38 -4.01 -5.44 7.39
C ALA A 38 -3.51 -4.01 7.15
N ALA A 39 -2.50 -3.82 6.30
CA ALA A 39 -1.98 -2.50 5.94
C ALA A 39 -2.99 -1.65 5.16
N ILE A 40 -3.75 -2.27 4.24
CA ILE A 40 -4.81 -1.58 3.48
C ILE A 40 -5.91 -1.09 4.42
N GLU A 41 -6.36 -1.92 5.35
CA GLU A 41 -7.37 -1.52 6.34
C GLU A 41 -6.86 -0.39 7.24
N ALA A 42 -5.60 -0.47 7.70
CA ALA A 42 -4.98 0.61 8.45
C ALA A 42 -4.91 1.94 7.65
N ALA A 43 -4.64 1.87 6.34
CA ALA A 43 -4.68 3.03 5.46
C ALA A 43 -6.11 3.56 5.25
N HIS A 44 -7.10 2.66 5.16
CA HIS A 44 -8.50 3.01 5.01
C HIS A 44 -9.03 3.80 6.21
N VAL A 45 -8.75 3.33 7.44
CA VAL A 45 -9.08 4.04 8.70
C VAL A 45 -8.49 5.46 8.73
N GLU A 46 -7.29 5.63 8.17
CA GLU A 46 -6.64 6.93 8.05
C GLU A 46 -7.21 7.82 6.92
N ASN A 47 -8.30 7.41 6.26
CA ASN A 47 -8.89 8.09 5.11
C ASN A 47 -7.89 8.27 3.95
N ALA A 48 -6.99 7.30 3.75
CA ALA A 48 -6.02 7.34 2.65
C ALA A 48 -6.68 7.36 1.27
N TRP A 49 -7.88 6.81 1.12
CA TRP A 49 -8.69 6.91 -0.10
C TRP A 49 -9.04 8.34 -0.51
N LYS A 50 -9.07 9.31 0.42
CA LYS A 50 -9.23 10.75 0.13
C LYS A 50 -7.90 11.47 -0.01
N GLN A 51 -6.97 11.14 0.88
CA GLN A 51 -5.75 11.91 1.05
C GLN A 51 -4.62 11.42 0.17
N ALA A 52 -4.49 10.12 -0.06
CA ALA A 52 -3.43 9.43 -0.79
C ALA A 52 -4.00 8.41 -1.79
N CYS A 53 -4.98 8.90 -2.55
CA CYS A 53 -5.72 8.23 -3.61
C CYS A 53 -4.95 7.19 -4.43
N TYR A 54 -3.89 7.63 -5.11
CA TYR A 54 -3.12 6.76 -6.02
C TYR A 54 -2.56 5.54 -5.29
N GLU A 55 -1.83 5.77 -4.20
CA GLU A 55 -1.19 4.69 -3.43
C GLU A 55 -2.22 3.70 -2.86
N TYR A 56 -3.34 4.22 -2.34
CA TYR A 56 -4.40 3.40 -1.75
C TYR A 56 -5.10 2.51 -2.78
N TYR A 57 -5.49 3.05 -3.94
CA TYR A 57 -6.14 2.23 -4.96
C TYR A 57 -5.14 1.33 -5.68
N ALA A 58 -3.89 1.77 -5.85
CA ALA A 58 -2.83 0.93 -6.38
C ALA A 58 -2.60 -0.30 -5.49
N SER A 59 -2.52 -0.13 -4.17
CA SER A 59 -2.34 -1.27 -3.26
C SER A 59 -3.46 -2.32 -3.39
N ILE A 60 -4.72 -1.89 -3.52
CA ILE A 60 -5.85 -2.80 -3.74
C ILE A 60 -5.69 -3.56 -5.07
N ARG A 61 -5.30 -2.86 -6.15
CA ARG A 61 -5.12 -3.49 -7.46
C ARG A 61 -3.94 -4.47 -7.48
N TYR A 62 -2.84 -4.16 -6.79
CA TYR A 62 -1.73 -5.09 -6.65
C TYR A 62 -2.09 -6.30 -5.80
N LEU A 63 -2.91 -6.14 -4.76
CA LEU A 63 -3.40 -7.27 -3.99
C LEU A 63 -4.31 -8.17 -4.83
N GLN A 64 -5.20 -7.58 -5.63
CA GLN A 64 -6.02 -8.30 -6.59
C GLN A 64 -5.15 -9.09 -7.58
N LYS A 65 -4.10 -8.44 -8.13
CA LYS A 65 -3.15 -9.09 -9.04
C LYS A 65 -2.41 -10.25 -8.36
N ALA A 66 -2.04 -10.10 -7.09
CA ALA A 66 -1.43 -11.17 -6.32
C ALA A 66 -2.37 -12.39 -6.20
N MET A 67 -3.68 -12.17 -6.02
CA MET A 67 -4.67 -13.24 -5.99
C MET A 67 -4.85 -13.92 -7.34
N GLU A 68 -4.73 -13.19 -8.45
CA GLU A 68 -4.73 -13.77 -9.81
C GLU A 68 -3.55 -14.74 -9.99
N GLU A 69 -2.33 -14.31 -9.65
CA GLU A 69 -1.14 -15.16 -9.78
C GLU A 69 -1.17 -16.37 -8.85
N ALA A 70 -1.68 -16.18 -7.62
CA ALA A 70 -1.91 -17.28 -6.69
C ALA A 70 -2.91 -18.30 -7.26
N GLY A 71 -3.92 -17.84 -8.01
CA GLY A 71 -4.85 -18.70 -8.76
C GLY A 71 -4.16 -19.51 -9.87
N PHE A 72 -3.11 -18.97 -10.49
CA PHE A 72 -2.24 -19.68 -11.43
C PHE A 72 -1.16 -20.54 -10.76
N SER A 73 -1.17 -20.65 -9.43
CA SER A 73 -0.13 -21.32 -8.64
C SER A 73 1.28 -20.70 -8.81
N ASP A 74 1.38 -19.48 -9.34
CA ASP A 74 2.62 -18.71 -9.38
C ASP A 74 2.77 -17.92 -8.07
N PHE A 75 3.16 -18.65 -7.02
CA PHE A 75 3.24 -18.09 -5.68
C PHE A 75 4.40 -17.11 -5.49
N GLU A 76 5.45 -17.20 -6.31
CA GLU A 76 6.57 -16.25 -6.25
C GLU A 76 6.14 -14.88 -6.80
N ALA A 77 5.51 -14.86 -7.98
CA ALA A 77 4.92 -13.64 -8.52
C ALA A 77 3.85 -13.07 -7.59
N ALA A 78 2.97 -13.93 -7.05
CA ALA A 78 1.95 -13.53 -6.09
C ALA A 78 2.56 -12.88 -4.83
N ALA A 79 3.61 -13.47 -4.26
CA ALA A 79 4.32 -12.93 -3.11
C ALA A 79 4.97 -11.56 -3.41
N ASN A 80 5.49 -11.37 -4.62
CA ASN A 80 6.08 -10.10 -5.05
C ASN A 80 5.01 -9.01 -5.22
N TYR A 81 3.85 -9.34 -5.77
CA TYR A 81 2.73 -8.39 -5.87
C TYR A 81 2.12 -8.07 -4.51
N ALA A 82 2.01 -9.04 -3.60
CA ALA A 82 1.56 -8.82 -2.23
C ALA A 82 2.52 -7.88 -1.46
N ASP A 83 3.83 -8.06 -1.59
CA ASP A 83 4.84 -7.16 -0.99
C ASP A 83 4.73 -5.73 -1.57
N LYS A 84 4.53 -5.61 -2.88
CA LYS A 84 4.31 -4.31 -3.53
C LYS A 84 3.03 -3.64 -3.03
N SER A 85 1.94 -4.41 -2.86
CA SER A 85 0.69 -3.93 -2.28
C SER A 85 0.91 -3.39 -0.86
N TRP A 86 1.64 -4.12 -0.01
CA TRP A 86 1.97 -3.71 1.35
C TRP A 86 2.76 -2.39 1.37
N LYS A 87 3.81 -2.26 0.55
CA LYS A 87 4.62 -1.02 0.45
C LYS A 87 3.76 0.19 0.09
N LEU A 88 2.86 0.05 -0.87
CA LEU A 88 1.95 1.10 -1.30
C LEU A 88 0.92 1.44 -0.21
N ALA A 89 0.39 0.44 0.50
CA ALA A 89 -0.54 0.67 1.60
C ALA A 89 0.12 1.45 2.76
N VAL A 90 1.36 1.11 3.11
CA VAL A 90 2.15 1.85 4.11
C VAL A 90 2.42 3.28 3.63
N ALA A 91 2.82 3.46 2.37
CA ALA A 91 3.02 4.78 1.78
C ALA A 91 1.72 5.61 1.79
N ALA A 92 0.58 5.00 1.45
CA ALA A 92 -0.74 5.63 1.47
C ALA A 92 -1.09 6.13 2.87
N ARG A 93 -0.85 5.30 3.90
CA ARG A 93 -1.08 5.67 5.30
C ARG A 93 -0.21 6.86 5.73
N ASN A 94 1.08 6.83 5.40
CA ASN A 94 2.02 7.89 5.77
C ASN A 94 1.68 9.21 5.06
N LEU A 95 1.42 9.17 3.75
CA LEU A 95 0.98 10.33 2.97
C LEU A 95 -0.35 10.88 3.47
N ALA A 96 -1.28 10.02 3.87
CA ALA A 96 -2.55 10.45 4.44
C ALA A 96 -2.35 11.23 5.74
N ARG A 97 -1.49 10.73 6.64
CA ARG A 97 -1.12 11.41 7.89
C ARG A 97 -0.43 12.75 7.61
N GLU A 98 0.56 12.78 6.73
CA GLU A 98 1.28 14.00 6.37
C GLU A 98 0.37 15.07 5.77
N ARG A 99 -0.55 14.67 4.87
CA ARG A 99 -1.50 15.58 4.22
C ARG A 99 -2.60 16.06 5.18
N LYS A 100 -2.99 15.27 6.18
CA LYS A 100 -3.87 15.73 7.28
C LYS A 100 -3.20 16.87 8.07
N ILE A 101 -1.91 16.73 8.39
CA ILE A 101 -1.15 17.71 9.18
C ILE A 101 -0.93 18.99 8.37
N LYS A 102 -0.47 18.85 7.12
CA LYS A 102 -0.30 19.97 6.17
C LYS A 102 -1.66 20.33 5.60
N ARG A 103 -2.45 21.11 6.35
CA ARG A 103 -3.78 21.70 6.03
C ARG A 103 -3.82 22.59 4.75
N LYS A 104 -3.00 22.28 3.74
CA LYS A 104 -2.68 23.05 2.55
C LYS A 104 -2.81 22.22 1.27
N TYR A 105 -2.91 20.88 1.36
CA TYR A 105 -2.91 20.05 0.17
C TYR A 105 -4.27 20.06 -0.55
N ILE A 106 -4.21 20.31 -1.85
CA ILE A 106 -5.33 20.18 -2.78
C ILE A 106 -5.79 18.73 -2.71
N PRO A 107 -7.08 18.44 -2.47
CA PRO A 107 -7.54 17.06 -2.49
C PRO A 107 -7.31 16.55 -3.92
N VAL A 108 -6.36 15.63 -4.08
CA VAL A 108 -6.22 14.83 -5.30
C VAL A 108 -7.43 13.90 -5.29
N MET A 109 -8.57 14.45 -5.69
CA MET A 109 -9.84 13.75 -5.67
C MET A 109 -9.75 12.61 -6.68
N CYS A 110 -9.82 11.36 -6.22
CA CYS A 110 -10.00 10.18 -7.07
C CYS A 110 -11.31 10.24 -7.85
N GLN A 111 -12.29 10.97 -7.33
CA GLN A 111 -13.46 11.36 -8.10
C GLN A 111 -13.05 12.56 -8.93
N ALA A 112 -13.05 12.39 -10.25
CA ALA A 112 -13.01 13.50 -11.17
C ALA A 112 -14.03 14.55 -10.68
N PRO A 113 -13.57 15.72 -10.23
CA PRO A 113 -14.46 16.69 -9.64
C PRO A 113 -15.47 17.11 -10.71
N PRO A 114 -16.78 16.98 -10.45
CA PRO A 114 -17.77 17.07 -11.51
C PRO A 114 -17.79 18.41 -12.25
N LYS A 115 -17.13 19.48 -11.73
CA LYS A 115 -16.89 20.77 -12.42
C LYS A 115 -15.62 21.51 -11.94
N ILE A 116 -14.39 21.16 -12.37
CA ILE A 116 -13.21 22.09 -12.27
C ILE A 116 -13.12 23.01 -13.51
N LEU A 117 -14.12 23.87 -13.74
CA LEU A 117 -13.93 24.98 -14.70
C LEU A 117 -14.04 26.36 -14.04
N LYS A 118 -14.43 26.44 -12.76
CA LYS A 118 -14.61 27.73 -12.09
C LYS A 118 -13.42 28.17 -11.23
N PHE A 119 -12.66 27.23 -10.65
CA PHE A 119 -11.57 27.57 -9.74
C PHE A 119 -10.30 28.08 -10.45
N TYR A 120 -10.02 27.66 -11.67
CA TYR A 120 -8.86 28.16 -12.44
C TYR A 120 -9.04 29.59 -12.97
N LYS A 121 -10.29 30.05 -13.19
CA LYS A 121 -10.58 31.42 -13.63
C LYS A 121 -10.41 32.48 -12.53
N LYS A 122 -10.57 32.12 -11.25
CA LYS A 122 -10.60 33.10 -10.14
C LYS A 122 -9.22 33.57 -9.67
N LYS A 123 -8.13 32.94 -10.12
CA LYS A 123 -6.74 33.31 -9.75
C LYS A 123 -6.09 34.34 -10.70
N LYS A 124 -6.76 34.80 -11.76
CA LYS A 124 -6.27 35.90 -12.60
C LYS A 124 -6.96 37.22 -12.24
N ALA A 125 -6.37 37.91 -11.27
CA ALA A 125 -6.05 39.34 -11.32
C ALA A 125 -5.61 39.75 -9.91
N PRO A 126 -4.30 39.91 -9.62
CA PRO A 126 -3.92 40.74 -8.50
C PRO A 126 -4.50 42.14 -8.76
N LYS A 127 -5.47 42.57 -7.94
CA LYS A 127 -5.95 43.95 -7.94
C LYS A 127 -4.73 44.82 -7.68
N ARG A 128 -4.31 45.59 -8.69
CA ARG A 128 -3.29 46.63 -8.61
C ARG A 128 -3.70 47.56 -7.47
N ILE A 129 -3.07 47.43 -6.30
CA ILE A 129 -3.29 48.34 -5.18
C ILE A 129 -2.67 49.66 -5.60
N ARG A 130 -3.54 50.58 -6.03
CA ARG A 130 -3.23 51.99 -6.21
C ARG A 130 -3.00 52.55 -4.80
N MET A 131 -1.73 52.71 -4.44
CA MET A 131 -1.33 53.46 -3.24
C MET A 131 -1.68 54.93 -3.47
N GLU A 132 -2.95 55.27 -3.27
CA GLU A 132 -3.47 56.64 -3.29
C GLU A 132 -3.53 57.16 -1.85
N LYS A 133 -2.88 58.31 -1.66
CA LYS A 133 -2.69 59.08 -0.42
C LYS A 133 -3.99 59.39 0.34
N ARG A 134 -3.90 59.49 1.67
CA ARG A 134 -4.65 60.32 2.67
C ARG A 134 -4.53 59.62 4.03
N ILE A 135 -4.36 60.22 5.20
CA ILE A 135 -4.34 61.59 5.76
C ILE A 135 -3.75 61.44 7.18
N VAL A 136 -2.85 62.35 7.59
CA VAL A 136 -2.80 63.13 8.86
C VAL A 136 -3.13 62.35 10.15
N ASP A 137 -2.25 62.26 11.15
CA ASP A 137 -1.64 63.36 11.93
C ASP A 137 -0.10 63.39 11.98
#